data_AF-A0A4W3K6J6-F1
#
_entry.id   AF-A0A4W3K6J6-F1
#
_cell.length_a   1.000
_cell.length_b   1.000
_cell.length_c   1.000
_cell.angle_alpha   90.00
_cell.angle_beta   90.00
_cell.angle_gamma   90.00
#
_symmetry.space_group_name_H-M   'P 1'
#
loop_
_entity.id
_entity.type
_entity.pdbx_description
1 polymer ?
#
loop_
_entity_poly.entity_id
_entity_poly.type
_entity_poly.pdbx_seq_one_letter_code
_entity_poly.pdbx_strand_id
1 'polypeptide(L)'
;MIFIRHLSRRENVPRHWTVGVSDPSWGPGSGGVEDREGGGRREGDWSKRRAFRQVLKETREGVRQRDIVFTFLTMLKRLLMHCFTAGKVAVSKIVDYLRHTTSRSSEDSGLEDLCNMLDPNNQDISIDLDTYHAVMKEWIEECRRKSIHEETPEVINPIEDAVNIQDGLVPGIKLSDAMNGTAGSLEAFGGEISKGDLESSDLISCIADLQYNNHKLQEQNCKLRLTVDAMEETNHRLMEGTEELQNQIKSAQQSVLKEKSLKEELEEMKANMSHLEDRSEKLLLQNKQMAKDNQSLISQIGSLQEENIGNAIEMDDLHKRIAVLTDDKEKLDMQLNDFKGQIHKKEATLNKKNSQVGELTSTIEEYSLIIEALRTEKNNLENQMLLMQQELAT
;
A
#
# COMPACT_ATOMS: atom_id res chain seq x y z
N MET A 1 -9.29 -35.42 12.31
CA MET A 1 -8.99 -35.23 10.88
C MET A 1 -9.75 -34.00 10.41
N ILE A 2 -9.06 -32.87 10.25
CA ILE A 2 -9.66 -31.60 9.85
C ILE A 2 -9.28 -31.34 8.38
N PHE A 3 -10.29 -31.28 7.53
CA PHE A 3 -10.17 -30.98 6.10
C PHE A 3 -9.86 -29.49 5.90
N ILE A 4 -8.71 -29.18 5.29
CA ILE A 4 -8.40 -27.83 4.79
C ILE A 4 -8.81 -27.78 3.32
N ARG A 5 -9.91 -27.08 3.01
CA ARG A 5 -10.26 -26.69 1.64
C ARG A 5 -9.44 -25.45 1.25
N HIS A 6 -8.56 -25.63 0.28
CA HIS A 6 -7.90 -24.55 -0.47
C HIS A 6 -8.95 -23.73 -1.23
N LEU A 7 -9.01 -22.42 -1.00
CA LEU A 7 -9.69 -21.47 -1.87
C LEU A 7 -8.66 -20.81 -2.79
N SER A 8 -8.64 -21.25 -4.05
CA SER A 8 -7.97 -20.57 -5.16
C SER A 8 -8.58 -19.18 -5.35
N ARG A 9 -7.78 -18.14 -5.12
CA ARG A 9 -8.07 -16.78 -5.58
C ARG A 9 -7.84 -16.73 -7.10
N ARG A 10 -8.92 -16.62 -7.87
CA ARG A 10 -8.87 -16.16 -9.26
C ARG A 10 -8.47 -14.69 -9.28
N GLU A 11 -7.28 -14.40 -9.77
CA GLU A 11 -6.92 -13.04 -10.19
C GLU A 11 -7.64 -12.72 -11.49
N ASN A 12 -8.49 -11.70 -11.44
CA ASN A 12 -9.20 -11.16 -12.58
C ASN A 12 -8.31 -10.06 -13.19
N VAL A 13 -7.81 -10.32 -14.40
CA VAL A 13 -6.96 -9.42 -15.18
C VAL A 13 -7.80 -8.27 -15.77
N PRO A 14 -7.43 -6.99 -15.59
CA PRO A 14 -7.89 -5.91 -16.46
C PRO A 14 -7.06 -5.90 -17.75
N ARG A 15 -7.78 -5.99 -18.87
CA ARG A 15 -7.29 -6.36 -20.20
C ARG A 15 -7.36 -5.14 -21.13
N HIS A 16 -6.41 -4.20 -21.05
CA HIS A 16 -6.29 -3.11 -22.04
C HIS A 16 -5.02 -2.29 -21.85
N TRP A 17 -3.90 -2.74 -22.42
CA TRP A 17 -2.82 -1.91 -22.97
C TRP A 17 -2.14 -2.71 -24.10
N THR A 18 -2.72 -2.65 -25.30
CA THR A 18 -2.04 -3.08 -26.53
C THR A 18 -1.07 -1.99 -26.97
N VAL A 19 0.21 -2.16 -26.64
CA VAL A 19 1.30 -1.49 -27.36
C VAL A 19 1.78 -2.47 -28.42
N GLY A 20 1.49 -2.15 -29.69
CA GLY A 20 1.91 -2.93 -30.84
C GLY A 20 3.44 -3.00 -30.92
N VAL A 21 3.98 -4.20 -30.77
CA VAL A 21 5.36 -4.52 -31.13
C VAL A 21 5.28 -5.21 -32.48
N SER A 22 5.59 -4.47 -33.54
CA SER A 22 5.88 -5.04 -34.85
C SER A 22 7.36 -5.42 -34.88
N ASP A 23 7.63 -6.71 -34.99
CA ASP A 23 8.93 -7.31 -35.34
C ASP A 23 9.51 -6.69 -36.62
N PRO A 24 10.82 -6.35 -36.66
CA PRO A 24 11.56 -6.28 -37.90
C PRO A 24 12.35 -7.58 -38.08
N SER A 25 11.83 -8.44 -38.94
CA SER A 25 12.53 -9.58 -39.53
C SER A 25 13.80 -9.11 -40.26
N TRP A 26 14.95 -9.60 -39.82
CA TRP A 26 16.22 -9.48 -40.55
C TRP A 26 16.25 -10.48 -41.71
N GLY A 27 16.30 -9.98 -42.94
CA GLY A 27 16.71 -10.72 -44.13
C GLY A 27 17.88 -9.98 -44.81
N PRO A 28 18.87 -10.69 -45.37
CA PRO A 28 20.03 -10.03 -45.98
C PRO A 28 19.72 -9.66 -47.44
N GLY A 29 19.92 -8.39 -47.79
CA GLY A 29 19.82 -7.88 -49.15
C GLY A 29 20.82 -6.76 -49.37
N SER A 30 21.69 -6.96 -50.36
CA SER A 30 22.90 -6.20 -50.69
C SER A 30 22.67 -4.74 -51.15
N GLY A 31 23.67 -3.90 -50.86
CA GLY A 31 24.16 -2.86 -51.79
C GLY A 31 23.73 -1.42 -51.52
N GLY A 32 24.72 -0.51 -51.40
CA GLY A 32 24.50 0.94 -51.55
C GLY A 32 25.36 1.79 -50.62
N VAL A 33 26.30 2.52 -51.22
CA VAL A 33 27.27 3.48 -50.64
C VAL A 33 26.59 4.80 -50.29
N GLU A 34 26.97 5.47 -49.18
CA GLU A 34 27.32 6.91 -49.11
C GLU A 34 27.62 7.42 -47.68
N ASP A 35 28.51 8.42 -47.63
CA ASP A 35 29.23 9.02 -46.50
C ASP A 35 28.43 9.98 -45.57
N ARG A 36 28.88 10.11 -44.30
CA ARG A 36 29.31 11.36 -43.60
C ARG A 36 29.00 11.43 -42.10
N GLU A 37 30.06 11.76 -41.34
CA GLU A 37 30.18 12.63 -40.16
C GLU A 37 29.07 12.73 -39.08
N GLY A 38 29.48 12.58 -37.81
CA GLY A 38 28.65 13.02 -36.67
C GLY A 38 29.07 12.48 -35.28
N GLY A 39 30.31 12.69 -34.85
CA GLY A 39 30.75 12.38 -33.49
C GLY A 39 30.40 13.50 -32.51
N GLY A 40 29.39 13.31 -31.66
CA GLY A 40 29.04 14.30 -30.64
C GLY A 40 27.72 14.07 -29.90
N ARG A 41 27.41 12.85 -29.43
CA ARG A 41 26.23 12.58 -28.59
C ARG A 41 26.42 11.38 -27.65
N ARG A 42 27.43 11.39 -26.78
CA ARG A 42 27.55 10.30 -25.78
C ARG A 42 27.70 10.72 -24.32
N GLU A 43 28.02 11.97 -24.01
CA GLU A 43 28.32 12.36 -22.62
C GLU A 43 27.08 12.81 -21.81
N GLY A 44 26.09 13.43 -22.47
CA GLY A 44 24.84 13.86 -21.82
C GLY A 44 23.88 12.74 -21.41
N ASP A 45 24.10 11.50 -21.89
CA ASP A 45 23.23 10.36 -21.60
C ASP A 45 23.62 9.64 -20.30
N TRP A 46 24.91 9.66 -19.92
CA TRP A 46 25.39 9.02 -18.69
C TRP A 46 24.97 9.76 -17.43
N SER A 47 24.99 11.11 -17.45
CA SER A 47 24.55 11.94 -16.33
C SER A 47 23.04 11.82 -16.09
N LYS A 48 22.24 11.76 -17.16
CA LYS A 48 20.79 11.52 -17.06
C LYS A 48 20.48 10.12 -16.53
N ARG A 49 21.21 9.10 -16.97
CA ARG A 49 21.07 7.72 -16.45
C ARG A 49 21.48 7.59 -14.98
N ARG A 50 22.49 8.36 -14.52
CA ARG A 50 22.89 8.38 -13.11
C ARG A 50 21.84 9.08 -12.24
N ALA A 51 21.34 10.23 -12.66
CA ALA A 51 20.26 10.95 -11.97
C ALA A 51 18.97 10.11 -11.90
N PHE A 52 18.61 9.44 -13.00
CA PHE A 52 17.43 8.57 -13.02
C PHE A 52 17.57 7.35 -12.10
N ARG A 53 18.76 6.75 -12.00
CA ARG A 53 19.03 5.66 -11.04
C ARG A 53 19.00 6.13 -9.59
N GLN A 54 19.45 7.36 -9.32
CA GLN A 54 19.43 7.96 -8.00
C GLN A 54 17.99 8.26 -7.57
N VAL A 55 17.20 8.88 -8.45
CA VAL A 55 15.77 9.10 -8.21
C VAL A 55 15.02 7.77 -8.05
N LEU A 56 15.34 6.72 -8.82
CA LEU A 56 14.73 5.40 -8.62
C LEU A 56 15.12 4.75 -7.30
N LYS A 57 16.34 4.97 -6.79
CA LYS A 57 16.75 4.51 -5.46
C LYS A 57 15.99 5.26 -4.37
N GLU A 58 15.97 6.58 -4.42
CA GLU A 58 15.26 7.45 -3.47
C GLU A 58 13.74 7.20 -3.49
N THR A 59 13.18 6.95 -4.68
CA THR A 59 11.76 6.58 -4.82
C THR A 59 11.50 5.16 -4.31
N ARG A 60 12.44 4.22 -4.48
CA ARG A 60 12.34 2.84 -3.97
C ARG A 60 12.52 2.79 -2.45
N GLU A 61 13.37 3.64 -1.87
CA GLU A 61 13.57 3.81 -0.42
C GLU A 61 12.38 4.54 0.21
N GLY A 62 11.86 5.60 -0.41
CA GLY A 62 10.64 6.30 0.04
C GLY A 62 9.34 5.50 -0.17
N VAL A 63 9.32 4.56 -1.12
CA VAL A 63 8.24 3.55 -1.24
C VAL A 63 8.41 2.46 -0.18
N ARG A 64 9.64 2.00 0.11
CA ARG A 64 9.92 1.08 1.22
C ARG A 64 9.56 1.67 2.59
N GLN A 65 9.82 2.94 2.85
CA GLN A 65 9.43 3.60 4.12
C GLN A 65 7.91 3.75 4.27
N ARG A 66 7.19 4.07 3.18
CA ARG A 66 5.71 4.08 3.19
C ARG A 66 5.13 2.68 3.32
N ASP A 67 5.74 1.68 2.70
CA ASP A 67 5.34 0.28 2.83
C ASP A 67 5.62 -0.26 4.23
N ILE A 68 6.74 0.11 4.89
CA ILE A 68 7.05 -0.27 6.27
C ILE A 68 6.01 0.32 7.22
N VAL A 69 5.73 1.63 7.16
CA VAL A 69 4.75 2.25 8.08
C VAL A 69 3.33 1.71 7.84
N PHE A 70 2.96 1.45 6.57
CA PHE A 70 1.65 0.92 6.22
C PHE A 70 1.48 -0.57 6.59
N THR A 71 2.52 -1.39 6.38
CA THR A 71 2.53 -2.80 6.84
C THR A 71 2.55 -2.89 8.36
N PHE A 72 3.32 -2.06 9.05
CA PHE A 72 3.34 -2.03 10.52
C PHE A 72 2.01 -1.57 11.11
N LEU A 73 1.35 -0.54 10.58
CA LEU A 73 0.03 -0.10 11.06
C LEU A 73 -1.07 -1.15 10.84
N THR A 74 -1.05 -1.84 9.69
CA THR A 74 -2.00 -2.95 9.42
C THR A 74 -1.69 -4.18 10.28
N MET A 75 -0.42 -4.45 10.59
CA MET A 75 0.00 -5.51 11.50
C MET A 75 -0.36 -5.21 12.96
N LEU A 76 -0.15 -3.98 13.43
CA LEU A 76 -0.51 -3.53 14.78
C LEU A 76 -2.02 -3.69 15.02
N LYS A 77 -2.85 -3.34 14.03
CA LYS A 77 -4.31 -3.52 14.08
C LYS A 77 -4.74 -4.98 14.13
N ARG A 78 -3.96 -5.88 13.53
CA ARG A 78 -4.23 -7.33 13.54
C ARG A 78 -3.77 -8.00 14.84
N LEU A 79 -2.65 -7.52 15.39
CA LEU A 79 -2.10 -7.90 16.70
C LEU A 79 -3.03 -7.45 17.84
N LEU A 80 -3.56 -6.23 17.77
CA LEU A 80 -4.64 -5.71 18.62
C LEU A 80 -5.86 -6.65 18.70
N MET A 81 -6.26 -7.23 17.56
CA MET A 81 -7.44 -8.12 17.47
C MET A 81 -7.18 -9.55 17.95
N HIS A 82 -5.94 -10.05 17.87
CA HIS A 82 -5.62 -11.45 18.19
C HIS A 82 -4.98 -11.63 19.56
N CYS A 83 -4.17 -10.67 20.00
CA CYS A 83 -3.38 -10.81 21.21
C CYS A 83 -4.12 -10.20 22.41
N PHE A 84 -4.70 -9.00 22.28
CA PHE A 84 -5.17 -8.21 23.44
C PHE A 84 -6.65 -8.41 23.82
N THR A 85 -7.31 -9.47 23.34
CA THR A 85 -8.73 -9.77 23.66
C THR A 85 -8.97 -10.06 25.15
N ALA A 86 -7.93 -10.39 25.91
CA ALA A 86 -7.96 -10.67 27.35
C ALA A 86 -7.37 -9.55 28.25
N GLY A 87 -7.05 -8.39 27.68
CA GLY A 87 -6.57 -7.21 28.41
C GLY A 87 -5.05 -7.18 28.71
N LYS A 88 -4.38 -8.33 28.84
CA LYS A 88 -2.91 -8.43 28.96
C LYS A 88 -2.34 -9.63 28.20
N VAL A 89 -1.12 -9.49 27.66
CA VAL A 89 -0.49 -10.50 26.79
C VAL A 89 0.99 -10.65 27.13
N ALA A 90 1.47 -11.88 27.21
CA ALA A 90 2.90 -12.18 27.40
C ALA A 90 3.74 -11.71 26.20
N VAL A 91 4.93 -11.18 26.47
CA VAL A 91 5.85 -10.64 25.45
C VAL A 91 6.23 -11.68 24.41
N SER A 92 6.49 -12.92 24.84
CA SER A 92 6.79 -14.06 23.97
C SER A 92 5.77 -14.24 22.85
N LYS A 93 4.47 -14.18 23.19
CA LYS A 93 3.37 -14.32 22.23
C LYS A 93 3.27 -13.15 21.25
N ILE A 94 3.59 -11.94 21.70
CA ILE A 94 3.61 -10.74 20.86
C ILE A 94 4.76 -10.85 19.84
N VAL A 95 5.95 -11.21 20.31
CA VAL A 95 7.16 -11.36 19.49
C VAL A 95 7.02 -12.51 18.49
N ASP A 96 6.49 -13.66 18.91
CA ASP A 96 6.23 -14.80 18.03
C ASP A 96 5.22 -14.45 16.93
N TYR A 97 4.15 -13.73 17.28
CA TYR A 97 3.17 -13.27 16.30
C TYR A 97 3.78 -12.29 15.30
N LEU A 98 4.59 -11.33 15.76
CA LEU A 98 5.31 -10.41 14.89
C LEU A 98 6.27 -11.18 13.96
N ARG A 99 7.04 -12.14 14.50
CA ARG A 99 7.96 -12.98 13.72
C ARG A 99 7.24 -13.74 12.60
N HIS A 100 6.09 -14.34 12.90
CA HIS A 100 5.27 -15.06 11.93
C HIS A 100 4.60 -14.16 10.89
N THR A 101 4.26 -12.92 11.25
CA THR A 101 3.56 -12.00 10.36
C THR A 101 4.49 -11.14 9.50
N THR A 102 5.72 -10.88 9.96
CA THR A 102 6.72 -10.12 9.22
C THR A 102 7.69 -10.99 8.40
N SER A 103 7.63 -12.31 8.52
CA SER A 103 8.59 -13.25 7.90
C SER A 103 10.06 -12.90 8.20
N ARG A 104 10.33 -12.39 9.40
CA ARG A 104 11.69 -12.02 9.85
C ARG A 104 12.31 -13.21 10.59
N SER A 105 13.55 -13.58 10.26
CA SER A 105 14.27 -14.72 10.87
C SER A 105 14.80 -14.38 12.28
N SER A 106 15.33 -15.37 12.99
CA SER A 106 15.99 -15.19 14.30
C SER A 106 17.25 -14.32 14.27
N GLU A 107 17.73 -13.94 13.09
CA GLU A 107 18.94 -13.11 12.90
C GLU A 107 18.60 -11.61 12.79
N ASP A 108 17.32 -11.27 12.96
CA ASP A 108 16.84 -9.91 12.81
C ASP A 108 17.00 -9.09 14.10
N SER A 109 18.02 -8.23 14.15
CA SER A 109 18.36 -7.39 15.31
C SER A 109 17.23 -6.45 15.73
N GLY A 110 16.38 -6.02 14.79
CA GLY A 110 15.29 -5.09 15.11
C GLY A 110 14.18 -5.69 15.97
N LEU A 111 13.84 -6.97 15.78
CA LEU A 111 12.79 -7.62 16.58
C LEU A 111 13.30 -7.99 17.97
N GLU A 112 14.60 -8.28 18.10
CA GLU A 112 15.27 -8.52 19.38
C GLU A 112 15.35 -7.21 20.20
N ASP A 113 15.67 -6.08 19.57
CA ASP A 113 15.63 -4.75 20.19
C ASP A 113 14.23 -4.44 20.74
N LEU A 114 13.17 -4.77 19.99
CA LEU A 114 11.78 -4.59 20.44
C LEU A 114 11.45 -5.50 21.64
N CYS A 115 11.93 -6.76 21.63
CA CYS A 115 11.76 -7.68 22.74
C CYS A 115 12.42 -7.13 24.02
N ASN A 116 13.64 -6.62 23.92
CA ASN A 116 14.37 -6.01 25.03
C ASN A 116 13.70 -4.74 25.57
N MET A 117 13.04 -3.96 24.72
CA MET A 117 12.25 -2.79 25.16
C MET A 117 10.95 -3.18 25.85
N LEU A 118 10.34 -4.29 25.47
CA LEU A 118 9.10 -4.79 26.09
C LEU A 118 9.39 -5.55 27.40
N ASP A 119 10.48 -6.32 27.46
CA ASP A 119 10.85 -7.11 28.62
C ASP A 119 12.37 -7.09 28.88
N PRO A 120 12.88 -6.05 29.56
CA PRO A 120 14.31 -5.87 29.81
C PRO A 120 14.95 -6.96 30.66
N ASN A 121 14.13 -7.72 31.41
CA ASN A 121 14.59 -8.78 32.30
C ASN A 121 14.37 -10.19 31.73
N ASN A 122 13.81 -10.31 30.51
CA ASN A 122 13.45 -11.59 29.87
C ASN A 122 12.62 -12.52 30.79
N GLN A 123 11.68 -11.94 31.55
CA GLN A 123 10.81 -12.66 32.49
C GLN A 123 9.43 -13.02 31.90
N ASP A 124 9.23 -12.78 30.61
CA ASP A 124 7.99 -12.92 29.86
C ASP A 124 6.79 -12.24 30.53
N ILE A 125 6.97 -10.96 30.87
CA ILE A 125 5.95 -10.18 31.56
C ILE A 125 4.69 -10.00 30.69
N SER A 126 3.53 -9.99 31.34
CA SER A 126 2.26 -9.73 30.65
C SER A 126 2.00 -8.23 30.56
N ILE A 127 2.02 -7.69 29.35
CA ILE A 127 1.91 -6.26 29.05
C ILE A 127 0.46 -5.94 28.65
N ASP A 128 -0.03 -4.77 29.07
CA ASP A 128 -1.32 -4.24 28.63
C ASP A 128 -1.21 -3.44 27.33
N LEU A 129 -2.36 -3.11 26.76
CA LEU A 129 -2.42 -2.50 25.43
C LEU A 129 -1.78 -1.11 25.39
N ASP A 130 -1.90 -0.34 26.47
CA ASP A 130 -1.38 1.02 26.55
C ASP A 130 0.15 1.02 26.65
N THR A 131 0.71 0.11 27.46
CA THR A 131 2.17 -0.08 27.57
C THR A 131 2.75 -0.59 26.25
N TYR A 132 2.07 -1.53 25.57
CA TYR A 132 2.48 -1.99 24.25
C TYR A 132 2.50 -0.84 23.22
N HIS A 133 1.48 0.03 23.20
CA HIS A 133 1.47 1.19 22.30
C HIS A 133 2.57 2.20 22.61
N ALA A 134 2.87 2.44 23.89
CA ALA A 134 3.93 3.36 24.29
C ALA A 134 5.29 2.87 23.79
N VAL A 135 5.62 1.60 24.07
CA VAL A 135 6.89 0.98 23.65
C VAL A 135 7.00 0.87 22.14
N MET A 136 5.92 0.49 21.44
CA MET A 136 5.93 0.43 19.98
C MET A 136 6.16 1.80 19.33
N LYS A 137 5.59 2.88 19.89
CA LYS A 137 5.85 4.25 19.40
C LYS A 137 7.30 4.64 19.58
N GLU A 138 7.86 4.37 20.74
CA GLU A 138 9.27 4.66 21.05
C GLU A 138 10.22 3.86 20.16
N TRP A 139 9.94 2.58 19.95
CA TRP A 139 10.72 1.71 19.05
C TRP A 139 10.65 2.18 17.59
N ILE A 140 9.48 2.62 17.11
CA ILE A 140 9.35 3.20 15.75
C ILE A 140 10.20 4.47 15.61
N GLU A 141 10.21 5.34 16.62
CA GLU A 141 11.06 6.54 16.62
C GLU A 141 12.56 6.19 16.72
N GLU A 142 12.93 5.13 17.43
CA GLU A 142 14.30 4.58 17.46
C GLU A 142 14.71 4.03 16.08
N CYS A 143 13.85 3.26 15.41
CA CYS A 143 14.08 2.81 14.05
C CYS A 143 14.26 3.99 13.08
N ARG A 144 13.47 5.05 13.27
CA ARG A 144 13.57 6.27 12.47
C ARG A 144 14.89 7.01 12.71
N ARG A 145 15.38 7.06 13.96
CA ARG A 145 16.67 7.66 14.30
C ARG A 145 17.86 6.84 13.80
N LYS A 146 17.83 5.51 13.91
CA LYS A 146 18.88 4.62 13.37
C LYS A 146 19.01 4.77 11.84
N SER A 147 17.90 4.92 11.12
CA SER A 147 17.90 5.14 9.65
C SER A 147 18.55 6.47 9.23
N ILE A 148 18.66 7.46 10.11
CA ILE A 148 19.28 8.77 9.83
C ILE A 148 20.80 8.72 10.08
N HIS A 149 21.27 7.79 10.91
CA HIS A 149 22.70 7.67 11.28
C HIS A 149 23.50 6.68 10.41
N GLU A 150 22.86 5.85 9.59
CA GLU A 150 23.56 4.99 8.61
C GLU A 150 23.92 5.72 7.29
N GLU A 151 23.43 6.94 7.08
CA GLU A 151 23.78 7.81 5.95
C GLU A 151 24.80 8.89 6.36
N THR A 152 26.00 8.47 6.77
CA THR A 152 27.16 9.38 6.79
C THR A 152 28.29 8.80 5.94
N PRO A 153 28.48 9.29 4.70
CA PRO A 153 29.79 9.32 4.08
C PRO A 153 30.63 10.41 4.76
N GLU A 154 31.83 10.00 5.13
CA GLU A 154 32.93 10.84 5.59
C GLU A 154 33.11 12.13 4.77
N VAL A 155 33.30 13.24 5.50
CA VAL A 155 34.22 14.35 5.24
C VAL A 155 34.19 14.94 3.82
N ILE A 156 33.48 16.05 3.65
CA ILE A 156 33.95 17.16 2.82
C ILE A 156 33.76 18.47 3.59
N ASN A 157 34.90 19.09 3.93
CA ASN A 157 35.02 20.42 4.52
C ASN A 157 34.30 21.48 3.65
N PRO A 158 33.68 22.49 4.27
CA PRO A 158 33.47 23.76 3.61
C PRO A 158 34.13 24.89 4.42
N ILE A 159 35.38 25.23 4.09
CA ILE A 159 35.90 26.56 4.41
C ILE A 159 36.65 27.07 3.18
N GLU A 160 36.35 28.35 2.88
CA GLU A 160 37.07 29.29 2.02
C GLU A 160 36.68 29.27 0.55
N ASP A 161 35.64 30.05 0.23
CA ASP A 161 35.69 30.90 -0.97
C ASP A 161 35.24 32.31 -0.59
N ALA A 162 36.24 33.18 -0.42
CA ALA A 162 36.07 34.60 -0.20
C ALA A 162 35.67 35.27 -1.52
N VAL A 163 34.40 35.70 -1.61
CA VAL A 163 33.97 36.62 -2.68
C VAL A 163 34.52 38.01 -2.35
N ASN A 164 35.65 38.30 -2.98
CA ASN A 164 36.24 39.61 -3.15
C ASN A 164 35.28 40.53 -3.93
N ILE A 165 34.64 41.48 -3.24
CA ILE A 165 34.18 42.73 -3.86
C ILE A 165 34.90 43.86 -3.11
N GLN A 166 36.13 44.12 -3.55
CA GLN A 166 36.85 45.32 -3.17
C GLN A 166 36.17 46.54 -3.77
N ASP A 167 35.62 47.33 -2.85
CA ASP A 167 35.56 48.77 -2.80
C ASP A 167 36.49 49.48 -3.80
N GLY A 168 35.90 49.94 -4.91
CA GLY A 168 36.58 50.72 -5.94
C GLY A 168 36.74 52.17 -5.52
N LEU A 169 37.59 52.44 -4.54
CA LEU A 169 38.20 53.75 -4.38
C LEU A 169 39.12 53.99 -5.58
N VAL A 170 38.66 54.82 -6.53
CA VAL A 170 39.53 55.46 -7.51
C VAL A 170 40.14 56.71 -6.86
N PRO A 171 41.46 56.78 -6.69
CA PRO A 171 42.15 58.00 -6.28
C PRO A 171 42.34 58.91 -7.49
N GLY A 172 42.04 60.19 -7.31
CA GLY A 172 42.67 61.27 -8.08
C GLY A 172 42.07 61.54 -9.46
N ILE A 173 40.89 62.15 -9.49
CA ILE A 173 40.58 63.10 -10.56
C ILE A 173 41.50 64.31 -10.31
N LYS A 174 42.64 64.33 -11.02
CA LYS A 174 43.37 65.57 -11.29
C LYS A 174 42.39 66.50 -11.99
N LEU A 175 41.85 67.45 -11.24
CA LEU A 175 41.25 68.64 -11.84
C LEU A 175 42.36 69.33 -12.63
N SER A 176 42.20 69.26 -13.94
CA SER A 176 42.83 70.11 -14.92
C SER A 176 42.56 71.56 -14.56
N ASP A 177 43.58 72.24 -14.02
CA ASP A 177 43.75 73.68 -14.07
C ASP A 177 43.74 74.11 -15.55
N ALA A 178 42.58 74.50 -16.04
CA ALA A 178 42.45 75.18 -17.32
C ALA A 178 41.12 75.92 -17.38
N MET A 179 41.05 77.10 -16.75
CA MET A 179 40.22 78.18 -17.28
C MET A 179 40.63 79.54 -16.69
N ASN A 180 41.19 80.37 -17.56
CA ASN A 180 41.06 81.82 -17.62
C ASN A 180 41.80 82.70 -16.60
N GLY A 181 43.03 83.02 -16.99
CA GLY A 181 43.71 84.27 -16.64
C GLY A 181 44.42 84.85 -17.86
N THR A 182 43.68 85.11 -18.95
CA THR A 182 44.16 85.91 -20.08
C THR A 182 44.46 87.33 -19.59
N ALA A 183 45.73 87.66 -19.38
CA ALA A 183 46.19 89.04 -19.29
C ALA A 183 46.91 89.39 -20.60
N GLY A 184 46.10 89.63 -21.65
CA GLY A 184 46.53 90.46 -22.77
C GLY A 184 46.86 91.85 -22.23
N SER A 185 48.07 92.33 -22.45
CA SER A 185 48.32 93.35 -23.47
C SER A 185 47.43 94.57 -23.31
N LEU A 186 47.99 95.69 -22.86
CA LEU A 186 48.07 96.93 -23.63
C LEU A 186 48.86 97.97 -22.82
N GLU A 187 49.96 98.44 -23.40
CA GLU A 187 50.42 99.84 -23.52
C GLU A 187 49.89 100.88 -22.52
N ALA A 188 50.63 101.90 -22.09
CA ALA A 188 51.97 102.40 -22.36
C ALA A 188 52.16 103.65 -21.46
N PHE A 189 53.36 104.23 -21.54
CA PHE A 189 53.68 105.60 -21.12
C PHE A 189 53.55 105.91 -19.62
N GLY A 190 54.54 105.46 -18.84
CA GLY A 190 55.01 106.20 -17.68
C GLY A 190 55.90 107.37 -18.11
N GLY A 191 55.30 108.37 -18.78
CA GLY A 191 55.92 109.66 -19.08
C GLY A 191 55.70 110.61 -17.90
N GLU A 192 56.78 111.10 -17.33
CA GLU A 192 56.81 111.95 -16.15
C GLU A 192 56.34 113.40 -16.44
N ILE A 193 55.43 113.86 -15.56
CA ILE A 193 55.35 115.18 -14.91
C ILE A 193 55.04 116.40 -15.81
N SER A 194 53.77 116.84 -15.77
CA SER A 194 53.45 118.26 -15.52
C SER A 194 51.96 118.56 -15.33
N LYS A 195 51.65 119.17 -14.16
CA LYS A 195 50.67 120.24 -13.97
C LYS A 195 49.20 119.86 -13.63
N GLY A 196 48.97 119.69 -12.32
CA GLY A 196 48.01 120.50 -11.57
C GLY A 196 46.54 120.07 -11.56
N ASP A 197 46.12 119.48 -10.43
CA ASP A 197 44.74 119.41 -9.88
C ASP A 197 43.60 118.77 -10.68
N LEU A 198 43.69 118.56 -12.00
CA LEU A 198 42.58 118.01 -12.79
C LEU A 198 42.65 116.47 -12.97
N GLU A 199 43.83 115.88 -13.22
CA GLU A 199 43.99 114.43 -13.42
C GLU A 199 43.80 113.61 -12.13
N SER A 200 44.11 114.21 -10.97
CA SER A 200 43.87 113.56 -9.68
C SER A 200 42.36 113.46 -9.37
N SER A 201 41.57 114.45 -9.80
CA SER A 201 40.11 114.46 -9.59
C SER A 201 39.40 113.40 -10.44
N ASP A 202 39.76 113.28 -11.72
CA ASP A 202 39.19 112.26 -12.62
C ASP A 202 39.57 110.83 -12.20
N LEU A 203 40.81 110.64 -11.72
CA LEU A 203 41.26 109.37 -11.14
C LEU A 203 40.49 109.04 -9.85
N ILE A 204 40.26 110.01 -8.96
CA ILE A 204 39.46 109.83 -7.74
C ILE A 204 38.00 109.47 -8.08
N SER A 205 37.40 110.11 -9.09
CA SER A 205 36.05 109.77 -9.55
C SER A 205 35.97 108.35 -10.13
N CYS A 206 36.95 107.97 -10.96
CA CYS A 206 37.07 106.62 -11.49
C CYS A 206 37.24 105.57 -10.37
N ILE A 207 38.06 105.88 -9.37
CA ILE A 207 38.22 105.03 -8.18
C ILE A 207 36.89 104.89 -7.43
N ALA A 208 36.13 105.98 -7.23
CA ALA A 208 34.84 105.94 -6.54
C ALA A 208 33.80 105.10 -7.30
N ASP A 209 33.73 105.22 -8.63
CA ASP A 209 32.84 104.40 -9.48
C ASP A 209 33.25 102.93 -9.45
N LEU A 210 34.54 102.62 -9.52
CA LEU A 210 35.04 101.26 -9.39
C LEU A 210 34.75 100.67 -8.01
N GLN A 211 34.90 101.45 -6.93
CA GLN A 211 34.55 101.03 -5.57
C GLN A 211 33.05 100.76 -5.44
N TYR A 212 32.20 101.64 -5.99
CA TYR A 212 30.75 101.44 -6.02
C TYR A 212 30.36 100.19 -6.82
N ASN A 213 30.93 100.02 -8.02
CA ASN A 213 30.70 98.84 -8.86
C ASN A 213 31.18 97.55 -8.18
N ASN A 214 32.34 97.58 -7.50
CA ASN A 214 32.85 96.45 -6.73
C ASN A 214 31.92 96.08 -5.56
N HIS A 215 31.45 97.09 -4.81
CA HIS A 215 30.49 96.88 -3.73
C HIS A 215 29.18 96.27 -4.24
N LYS A 216 28.64 96.78 -5.36
CA LYS A 216 27.45 96.25 -6.01
C LYS A 216 27.63 94.83 -6.51
N LEU A 217 28.78 94.52 -7.12
CA LEU A 217 29.14 93.15 -7.53
C LEU A 217 29.25 92.22 -6.31
N GLN A 218 29.80 92.68 -5.20
CA GLN A 218 29.88 91.91 -3.96
C GLN A 218 28.48 91.61 -3.39
N GLU A 219 27.57 92.59 -3.42
CA GLU A 219 26.17 92.38 -3.02
C GLU A 219 25.46 91.37 -3.92
N GLN A 220 25.64 91.48 -5.25
CA GLN A 220 25.10 90.53 -6.21
C GLN A 220 25.69 89.12 -6.03
N ASN A 221 26.99 89.00 -5.80
CA ASN A 221 27.65 87.74 -5.47
C ASN A 221 27.10 87.14 -4.16
N CYS A 222 26.82 87.98 -3.16
CA CYS A 222 26.17 87.53 -1.92
C CYS A 222 24.76 86.98 -2.18
N LYS A 223 23.95 87.68 -2.98
CA LYS A 223 22.60 87.25 -3.38
C LYS A 223 22.62 85.94 -4.19
N LEU A 224 23.55 85.82 -5.14
CA LEU A 224 23.74 84.60 -5.93
C LEU A 224 24.12 83.42 -5.04
N ARG A 225 25.06 83.61 -4.11
CA ARG A 225 25.46 82.57 -3.15
C ARG A 225 24.29 82.09 -2.29
N LEU A 226 23.50 83.00 -1.71
CA LEU A 226 22.29 82.61 -0.95
C LEU A 226 21.27 81.85 -1.81
N THR A 227 21.14 82.21 -3.09
CA THR A 227 20.26 81.51 -4.03
C THR A 227 20.79 80.11 -4.34
N VAL A 228 22.11 79.96 -4.52
CA VAL A 228 22.78 78.66 -4.70
C VAL A 228 22.59 77.78 -3.47
N ASP A 229 22.84 78.29 -2.27
CA ASP A 229 22.65 77.54 -1.01
C ASP A 229 21.19 77.05 -0.87
N ALA A 230 20.21 77.92 -1.18
CA ALA A 230 18.79 77.54 -1.18
C ALA A 230 18.45 76.49 -2.24
N MET A 231 19.06 76.57 -3.43
CA MET A 231 18.90 75.59 -4.50
C MET A 231 19.53 74.24 -4.13
N GLU A 232 20.74 74.23 -3.57
CA GLU A 232 21.44 73.02 -3.11
C GLU A 232 20.62 72.29 -2.04
N GLU A 233 20.08 73.02 -1.08
CA GLU A 233 19.19 72.49 -0.05
C GLU A 233 17.89 71.91 -0.64
N THR A 234 17.29 72.57 -1.65
CA THR A 234 16.13 71.96 -2.37
C THR A 234 16.51 70.70 -3.15
N ASN A 235 17.70 70.68 -3.77
CA ASN A 235 18.17 69.53 -4.53
C ASN A 235 18.48 68.34 -3.61
N HIS A 236 19.05 68.60 -2.43
CA HIS A 236 19.28 67.58 -1.41
C HIS A 236 17.95 66.93 -0.98
N ARG A 237 16.93 67.73 -0.64
CA ARG A 237 15.60 67.21 -0.30
C ARG A 237 14.95 66.40 -1.44
N LEU A 238 15.14 66.81 -2.70
CA LEU A 238 14.64 66.05 -3.85
C LEU A 238 15.36 64.71 -4.02
N MET A 239 16.66 64.68 -3.74
CA MET A 239 17.47 63.46 -3.76
C MET A 239 17.01 62.48 -2.69
N GLU A 240 16.79 62.94 -1.46
CA GLU A 240 16.23 62.14 -0.36
C GLU A 240 14.84 61.60 -0.72
N GLY A 241 13.94 62.44 -1.24
CA GLY A 241 12.61 61.99 -1.68
C GLY A 241 12.68 60.98 -2.83
N THR A 242 13.66 61.10 -3.72
CA THR A 242 13.89 60.12 -4.80
C THR A 242 14.36 58.79 -4.24
N GLU A 243 15.28 58.78 -3.27
CA GLU A 243 15.74 57.57 -2.59
C GLU A 243 14.60 56.89 -1.81
N GLU A 244 13.78 57.67 -1.10
CA GLU A 244 12.62 57.15 -0.39
C GLU A 244 11.63 56.48 -1.35
N LEU A 245 11.28 57.14 -2.46
CA LEU A 245 10.42 56.57 -3.49
C LEU A 245 11.02 55.29 -4.10
N GLN A 246 12.33 55.24 -4.32
CA GLN A 246 12.99 54.02 -4.79
C GLN A 246 12.86 52.88 -3.78
N ASN A 247 13.00 53.16 -2.49
CA ASN A 247 12.84 52.16 -1.43
C ASN A 247 11.37 51.71 -1.29
N GLN A 248 10.41 52.62 -1.46
CA GLN A 248 8.98 52.29 -1.53
C GLN A 248 8.67 51.38 -2.73
N ILE A 249 9.25 51.65 -3.91
CA ILE A 249 9.08 50.80 -5.10
C ILE A 249 9.65 49.40 -4.85
N LYS A 250 10.85 49.28 -4.27
CA LYS A 250 11.47 47.98 -3.97
C LYS A 250 10.63 47.15 -3.00
N SER A 251 10.14 47.77 -1.92
CA SER A 251 9.29 47.07 -0.94
C SER A 251 7.93 46.69 -1.52
N ALA A 252 7.31 47.56 -2.33
CA ALA A 252 6.08 47.24 -3.06
C ALA A 252 6.28 46.07 -4.03
N GLN A 253 7.40 46.05 -4.78
CA GLN A 253 7.75 44.94 -5.67
C GLN A 253 7.92 43.63 -4.90
N GLN A 254 8.61 43.63 -3.75
CA GLN A 254 8.74 42.45 -2.90
C GLN A 254 7.39 41.95 -2.38
N SER A 255 6.50 42.87 -1.96
CA SER A 255 5.14 42.52 -1.54
C SER A 255 4.33 41.86 -2.65
N VAL A 256 4.41 42.39 -3.88
CA VAL A 256 3.72 41.83 -5.06
C VAL A 256 4.23 40.42 -5.39
N LEU A 257 5.54 40.17 -5.27
CA LEU A 257 6.09 38.82 -5.47
C LEU A 257 5.58 37.83 -4.42
N LYS A 258 5.51 38.25 -3.15
CA LYS A 258 4.95 37.43 -2.08
C LYS A 258 3.47 37.13 -2.30
N GLU A 259 2.68 38.11 -2.73
CA GLU A 259 1.27 37.93 -3.06
C GLU A 259 1.08 36.91 -4.20
N LYS A 260 1.92 36.96 -5.24
CA LYS A 260 1.89 35.97 -6.35
C LYS A 260 2.16 34.55 -5.86
N SER A 261 3.18 34.36 -5.02
CA SER A 261 3.47 33.05 -4.40
C SER A 261 2.30 32.52 -3.59
N LEU A 262 1.70 33.35 -2.73
CA LEU A 262 0.54 32.96 -1.92
C LEU A 262 -0.69 32.63 -2.77
N LYS A 263 -0.87 33.34 -3.89
CA LYS A 263 -1.93 33.03 -4.84
C LYS A 263 -1.73 31.66 -5.49
N GLU A 264 -0.50 31.32 -5.87
CA GLU A 264 -0.17 30.00 -6.43
C GLU A 264 -0.42 28.89 -5.40
N GLU A 265 0.04 29.05 -4.16
CA GLU A 265 -0.23 28.12 -3.05
C GLU A 265 -1.73 27.92 -2.79
N LEU A 266 -2.51 28.99 -2.88
CA LEU A 266 -3.96 28.96 -2.68
C LEU A 266 -4.66 28.19 -3.82
N GLU A 267 -4.26 28.40 -5.07
CA GLU A 267 -4.81 27.65 -6.20
C GLU A 267 -4.41 26.16 -6.15
N GLU A 268 -3.19 25.84 -5.70
CA GLU A 268 -2.78 24.45 -5.45
C GLU A 268 -3.64 23.80 -4.35
N MET A 269 -3.86 24.50 -3.24
CA MET A 269 -4.70 24.01 -2.14
C MET A 269 -6.15 23.78 -2.59
N LYS A 270 -6.71 24.67 -3.43
CA LYS A 270 -8.04 24.48 -4.03
C LYS A 270 -8.10 23.23 -4.91
N ALA A 271 -7.09 23.02 -5.76
CA ALA A 271 -7.02 21.83 -6.61
C ALA A 271 -6.95 20.54 -5.76
N ASN A 272 -6.14 20.55 -4.69
CA ASN A 272 -6.04 19.44 -3.75
C ASN A 272 -7.36 19.19 -3.00
N MET A 273 -8.06 20.25 -2.59
CA MET A 273 -9.37 20.13 -1.94
C MET A 273 -10.38 19.46 -2.88
N SER A 274 -10.50 19.95 -4.12
CA SER A 274 -11.41 19.36 -5.13
C SER A 274 -11.08 17.89 -5.40
N HIS A 275 -9.80 17.53 -5.52
CA HIS A 275 -9.40 16.13 -5.69
C HIS A 275 -9.74 15.24 -4.48
N LEU A 276 -9.62 15.77 -3.26
CA LEU A 276 -10.01 15.05 -2.04
C LEU A 276 -11.53 14.89 -1.92
N GLU A 277 -12.30 15.90 -2.32
CA GLU A 277 -13.77 15.84 -2.38
C GLU A 277 -14.23 14.74 -3.36
N ASP A 278 -13.69 14.71 -4.58
CA ASP A 278 -13.98 13.66 -5.57
C ASP A 278 -13.63 12.26 -5.04
N ARG A 279 -12.47 12.14 -4.37
CA ARG A 279 -12.05 10.87 -3.76
C ARG A 279 -12.97 10.45 -2.61
N SER A 280 -13.42 11.40 -1.80
CA SER A 280 -14.37 11.18 -0.71
C SER A 280 -15.72 10.68 -1.24
N GLU A 281 -16.25 11.32 -2.29
CA GLU A 281 -17.50 10.89 -2.94
C GLU A 281 -17.37 9.46 -3.50
N LYS A 282 -16.26 9.16 -4.17
CA LYS A 282 -16.00 7.80 -4.69
C LYS A 282 -15.94 6.74 -3.59
N LEU A 283 -15.30 7.04 -2.45
CA LEU A 283 -15.26 6.14 -1.30
C LEU A 283 -16.64 5.96 -0.67
N LEU A 284 -17.46 7.02 -0.62
CA LEU A 284 -18.83 6.96 -0.13
C LEU A 284 -19.71 6.07 -1.02
N LEU A 285 -19.60 6.20 -2.35
CA LEU A 285 -20.30 5.33 -3.30
C LEU A 285 -19.88 3.87 -3.16
N GLN A 286 -18.57 3.61 -3.02
CA GLN A 286 -18.05 2.25 -2.80
C GLN A 286 -18.58 1.66 -1.49
N ASN A 287 -18.62 2.44 -0.40
CA ASN A 287 -19.14 2.00 0.88
C ASN A 287 -20.64 1.67 0.79
N LYS A 288 -21.42 2.52 0.12
CA LYS A 288 -22.85 2.27 -0.14
C LYS A 288 -23.07 0.99 -0.94
N GLN A 289 -22.22 0.68 -1.91
CA GLN A 289 -22.30 -0.57 -2.67
C GLN A 289 -21.97 -1.79 -1.80
N MET A 290 -20.86 -1.74 -1.04
CA MET A 290 -20.50 -2.83 -0.13
C MET A 290 -21.58 -3.07 0.94
N ALA A 291 -22.24 -2.02 1.42
CA ALA A 291 -23.37 -2.16 2.35
C ALA A 291 -24.56 -2.93 1.73
N LYS A 292 -24.88 -2.67 0.46
CA LYS A 292 -25.91 -3.43 -0.28
C LYS A 292 -25.50 -4.89 -0.49
N ASP A 293 -24.25 -5.13 -0.87
CA ASP A 293 -23.73 -6.49 -1.06
C ASP A 293 -23.75 -7.29 0.24
N ASN A 294 -23.37 -6.66 1.36
CA ASN A 294 -23.47 -7.25 2.70
C ASN A 294 -24.93 -7.59 3.06
N GLN A 295 -25.88 -6.69 2.79
CA GLN A 295 -27.30 -6.96 3.04
C GLN A 295 -27.83 -8.13 2.18
N SER A 296 -27.39 -8.23 0.94
CA SER A 296 -27.72 -9.36 0.04
C SER A 296 -27.16 -10.68 0.58
N LEU A 297 -25.88 -10.70 0.99
CA LEU A 297 -25.25 -11.88 1.58
C LEU A 297 -25.92 -12.31 2.88
N ILE A 298 -26.30 -11.37 3.75
CA ILE A 298 -27.05 -11.67 4.97
C ILE A 298 -28.39 -12.33 4.63
N SER A 299 -29.09 -11.83 3.61
CA SER A 299 -30.36 -12.41 3.16
C SER A 299 -30.18 -13.83 2.63
N GLN A 300 -29.12 -14.08 1.84
CA GLN A 300 -28.79 -15.41 1.31
C GLN A 300 -28.42 -16.41 2.42
N ILE A 301 -27.66 -15.96 3.43
CA ILE A 301 -27.35 -16.76 4.61
C ILE A 301 -28.66 -17.15 5.32
N GLY A 302 -29.60 -16.21 5.48
CA GLY A 302 -30.91 -16.48 6.05
C GLY A 302 -31.69 -17.56 5.30
N SER A 303 -31.79 -17.46 3.98
CA SER A 303 -32.49 -18.48 3.16
C SER A 303 -31.84 -19.86 3.25
N LEU A 304 -30.51 -19.93 3.25
CA LEU A 304 -29.79 -21.21 3.42
C LEU A 304 -29.96 -21.80 4.82
N GLN A 305 -30.05 -20.96 5.85
CA GLN A 305 -30.34 -21.41 7.21
C GLN A 305 -31.77 -21.99 7.31
N GLU A 306 -32.75 -21.36 6.67
CA GLU A 306 -34.13 -21.87 6.63
C GLU A 306 -34.22 -23.21 5.89
N GLU A 307 -33.55 -23.34 4.74
CA GLU A 307 -33.46 -24.62 4.00
C GLU A 307 -32.81 -25.72 4.85
N ASN A 308 -31.72 -25.41 5.56
CA ASN A 308 -31.03 -26.36 6.42
C ASN A 308 -31.90 -26.83 7.59
N ILE A 309 -32.68 -25.92 8.20
CA ILE A 309 -33.67 -26.28 9.23
C ILE A 309 -34.75 -27.20 8.64
N GLY A 310 -35.26 -26.88 7.45
CA GLY A 310 -36.23 -27.73 6.75
C GLY A 310 -35.71 -29.15 6.49
N ASN A 311 -34.48 -29.26 5.97
CA ASN A 311 -33.82 -30.54 5.72
C ASN A 311 -33.58 -31.32 7.02
N ALA A 312 -33.26 -30.64 8.12
CA ALA A 312 -33.08 -31.29 9.42
C ALA A 312 -34.39 -31.91 9.95
N ILE A 313 -35.52 -31.23 9.75
CA ILE A 313 -36.85 -31.74 10.10
C ILE A 313 -37.20 -32.96 9.24
N GLU A 314 -37.02 -32.87 7.92
CA GLU A 314 -37.28 -33.99 7.00
C GLU A 314 -36.42 -35.21 7.35
N MET A 315 -35.14 -34.99 7.68
CA MET A 315 -34.24 -36.05 8.12
C MET A 315 -34.72 -36.73 9.41
N ASP A 316 -35.23 -35.98 10.39
CA ASP A 316 -35.80 -36.54 11.63
C ASP A 316 -37.05 -37.40 11.34
N ASP A 317 -37.92 -36.93 10.45
CA ASP A 317 -39.12 -37.68 10.05
C ASP A 317 -38.78 -38.97 9.29
N LEU A 318 -37.77 -38.93 8.42
CA LEU A 318 -37.24 -40.13 7.76
C LEU A 318 -36.64 -41.11 8.77
N HIS A 319 -35.89 -40.64 9.78
CA HIS A 319 -35.38 -41.50 10.84
C HIS A 319 -36.50 -42.17 11.63
N LYS A 320 -37.55 -41.43 12.01
CA LYS A 320 -38.74 -42.01 12.65
C LYS A 320 -39.38 -43.09 11.78
N ARG A 321 -39.49 -42.84 10.46
CA ARG A 321 -40.05 -43.81 9.52
C ARG A 321 -39.19 -45.07 9.41
N ILE A 322 -37.87 -44.93 9.37
CA ILE A 322 -36.91 -46.06 9.35
C ILE A 322 -37.03 -46.90 10.63
N ALA A 323 -37.17 -46.26 11.80
CA ALA A 323 -37.33 -46.96 13.07
C ALA A 323 -38.59 -47.83 13.08
N VAL A 324 -39.73 -47.29 12.63
CA VAL A 324 -40.99 -48.05 12.51
C VAL A 324 -40.84 -49.23 11.55
N LEU A 325 -40.23 -49.02 10.37
CA LEU A 325 -40.01 -50.11 9.41
C LEU A 325 -39.08 -51.20 9.94
N THR A 326 -38.15 -50.85 10.83
CA THR A 326 -37.24 -51.80 11.47
C THR A 326 -37.99 -52.66 12.49
N ASP A 327 -38.86 -52.06 13.31
CA ASP A 327 -39.74 -52.79 14.25
C ASP A 327 -40.68 -53.76 13.51
N ASP A 328 -41.31 -53.30 12.42
CA ASP A 328 -42.16 -54.14 11.56
C ASP A 328 -41.37 -55.32 10.95
N LYS A 329 -40.13 -55.08 10.51
CA LYS A 329 -39.25 -56.13 10.00
C LYS A 329 -38.94 -57.17 11.08
N GLU A 330 -38.55 -56.75 12.28
CA GLU A 330 -38.25 -57.67 13.38
C GLU A 330 -39.47 -58.53 13.75
N LYS A 331 -40.67 -57.93 13.74
CA LYS A 331 -41.93 -58.65 13.96
C LYS A 331 -42.17 -59.71 12.89
N LEU A 332 -41.94 -59.39 11.62
CA LEU A 332 -42.08 -60.35 10.52
C LEU A 332 -41.03 -61.48 10.60
N ASP A 333 -39.79 -61.16 10.96
CA ASP A 333 -38.73 -62.16 11.16
C ASP A 333 -39.07 -63.13 12.31
N MET A 334 -39.64 -62.64 13.41
CA MET A 334 -40.15 -63.49 14.49
C MET A 334 -41.27 -64.43 14.02
N GLN A 335 -42.23 -63.92 13.25
CA GLN A 335 -43.32 -64.73 12.68
C GLN A 335 -42.78 -65.82 11.73
N LEU A 336 -41.82 -65.47 10.88
CA LEU A 336 -41.19 -66.40 9.95
C LEU A 336 -40.48 -67.55 10.69
N ASN A 337 -39.77 -67.23 11.77
CA ASN A 337 -39.11 -68.23 12.60
C ASN A 337 -40.10 -69.16 13.31
N ASP A 338 -41.24 -68.65 13.78
CA ASP A 338 -42.30 -69.48 14.35
C ASP A 338 -42.88 -70.45 13.31
N PHE A 339 -43.24 -69.96 12.12
CA PHE A 339 -43.74 -70.81 11.04
C PHE A 339 -42.71 -71.87 10.61
N LYS A 340 -41.42 -71.50 10.53
CA LYS A 340 -40.33 -72.44 10.26
C LYS A 340 -40.25 -73.53 11.32
N GLY A 341 -40.39 -73.16 12.60
CA GLY A 341 -40.49 -74.12 13.71
C GLY A 341 -41.69 -75.06 13.59
N GLN A 342 -42.85 -74.54 13.19
CA GLN A 342 -44.06 -75.35 12.96
C GLN A 342 -43.87 -76.34 11.80
N ILE A 343 -43.23 -75.92 10.70
CA ILE A 343 -42.90 -76.80 9.57
C ILE A 343 -42.00 -77.95 10.03
N HIS A 344 -40.91 -77.68 10.74
CA HIS A 344 -40.03 -78.75 11.25
C HIS A 344 -40.77 -79.75 12.15
N LYS A 345 -41.70 -79.29 13.01
CA LYS A 345 -42.53 -80.17 13.84
C LYS A 345 -43.44 -81.07 13.00
N LYS A 346 -44.06 -80.51 11.95
CA LYS A 346 -44.90 -81.27 11.02
C LYS A 346 -44.09 -82.28 10.23
N GLU A 347 -42.90 -81.90 9.78
CA GLU A 347 -41.97 -82.76 9.03
C GLU A 347 -41.47 -83.93 9.88
N ALA A 348 -41.12 -83.70 11.15
CA ALA A 348 -40.79 -84.78 12.08
C ALA A 348 -41.96 -85.76 12.32
N THR A 349 -43.18 -85.22 12.44
CA THR A 349 -44.40 -86.04 12.59
C THR A 349 -44.67 -86.87 11.32
N LEU A 350 -44.49 -86.26 10.15
CA LEU A 350 -44.63 -86.92 8.85
C LEU A 350 -43.61 -88.06 8.71
N ASN A 351 -42.33 -87.81 9.04
CA ASN A 351 -41.28 -88.83 8.99
C ASN A 351 -41.59 -90.02 9.91
N LYS A 352 -42.06 -89.76 11.13
CA LYS A 352 -42.50 -90.83 12.05
C LYS A 352 -43.64 -91.66 11.44
N LYS A 353 -44.63 -91.01 10.82
CA LYS A 353 -45.72 -91.70 10.11
C LYS A 353 -45.20 -92.50 8.92
N ASN A 354 -44.23 -91.99 8.18
CA ASN A 354 -43.64 -92.68 7.04
C ASN A 354 -42.84 -93.93 7.47
N SER A 355 -42.09 -93.86 8.58
CA SER A 355 -41.45 -95.05 9.17
C SER A 355 -42.48 -96.11 9.58
N GLN A 356 -43.58 -95.70 10.24
CA GLN A 356 -44.67 -96.61 10.59
C GLN A 356 -45.31 -97.26 9.37
N VAL A 357 -45.52 -96.50 8.29
CA VAL A 357 -46.02 -97.05 7.02
C VAL A 357 -45.04 -98.07 6.45
N GLY A 358 -43.74 -97.77 6.44
CA GLY A 358 -42.70 -98.70 5.97
C GLY A 358 -42.68 -100.02 6.76
N GLU A 359 -42.77 -99.94 8.09
CA GLU A 359 -42.89 -101.11 8.97
C GLU A 359 -44.13 -101.95 8.63
N LEU A 360 -45.29 -101.31 8.49
CA LEU A 360 -46.53 -101.99 8.11
C LEU A 360 -46.44 -102.64 6.73
N THR A 361 -45.84 -101.97 5.74
CA THR A 361 -45.60 -102.55 4.41
C THR A 361 -44.74 -103.81 4.49
N SER A 362 -43.65 -103.79 5.27
CA SER A 362 -42.79 -104.98 5.50
C SER A 362 -43.60 -106.13 6.11
N THR A 363 -44.44 -105.86 7.11
CA THR A 363 -45.28 -106.91 7.71
C THR A 363 -46.31 -107.47 6.72
N ILE A 364 -46.86 -106.64 5.83
CA ILE A 364 -47.77 -107.09 4.77
C ILE A 364 -47.03 -107.98 3.76
N GLU A 365 -45.80 -107.63 3.37
CA GLU A 365 -44.96 -108.45 2.49
C GLU A 365 -44.65 -109.80 3.13
N GLU A 366 -44.26 -109.81 4.41
CA GLU A 366 -44.05 -111.05 5.19
C GLU A 366 -45.30 -111.93 5.21
N TYR A 367 -46.47 -111.37 5.52
CA TYR A 367 -47.72 -112.12 5.47
C TYR A 367 -48.07 -112.61 4.06
N SER A 368 -47.76 -111.84 3.03
CA SER A 368 -47.99 -112.25 1.64
C SER A 368 -47.12 -113.46 1.27
N LEU A 369 -45.84 -113.47 1.66
CA LEU A 369 -44.94 -114.61 1.48
C LEU A 369 -45.43 -115.86 2.23
N ILE A 370 -45.90 -115.69 3.47
CA ILE A 370 -46.49 -116.79 4.25
C ILE A 370 -47.74 -117.33 3.54
N ILE A 371 -48.63 -116.46 3.04
CA ILE A 371 -49.83 -116.87 2.30
C ILE A 371 -49.46 -117.65 1.03
N GLU A 372 -48.44 -117.23 0.28
CA GLU A 372 -47.96 -117.96 -0.90
C GLU A 372 -47.38 -119.32 -0.55
N ALA A 373 -46.57 -119.41 0.51
CA ALA A 373 -46.03 -120.66 1.01
C ALA A 373 -47.15 -121.63 1.42
N LEU A 374 -48.14 -121.16 2.18
CA LEU A 374 -49.30 -121.97 2.57
C LEU A 374 -50.15 -122.40 1.36
N ARG A 375 -50.31 -121.55 0.34
CA ARG A 375 -51.00 -121.91 -0.91
C ARG A 375 -50.30 -123.01 -1.69
N THR A 376 -48.97 -122.97 -1.78
CA THR A 376 -48.18 -124.00 -2.47
C THR A 376 -48.22 -125.34 -1.73
N GLU A 377 -48.12 -125.32 -0.40
CA GLU A 377 -48.28 -126.52 0.44
C GLU A 377 -49.68 -127.13 0.29
N LYS A 378 -50.73 -126.31 0.35
CA LYS A 378 -52.11 -126.75 0.10
C LYS A 378 -52.24 -127.45 -1.25
N ASN A 379 -51.76 -126.83 -2.33
CA ASN A 379 -51.83 -127.42 -3.67
C ASN A 379 -51.05 -128.75 -3.76
N ASN A 380 -49.89 -128.85 -3.10
CA ASN A 380 -49.11 -130.09 -3.05
C ASN A 380 -49.87 -131.21 -2.32
N LEU A 381 -50.48 -130.90 -1.17
CA LEU A 381 -51.32 -131.84 -0.43
C LEU A 381 -52.57 -132.27 -1.24
N GLU A 382 -53.23 -131.34 -1.93
CA GLU A 382 -54.35 -131.65 -2.83
C GLU A 382 -53.93 -132.60 -3.96
N ASN A 383 -52.77 -132.38 -4.58
CA ASN A 383 -52.22 -133.27 -5.61
C ASN A 383 -51.87 -134.67 -5.06
N GLN A 384 -51.25 -134.74 -3.88
CA GLN A 384 -50.96 -136.02 -3.21
C GLN A 384 -52.24 -136.78 -2.89
N MET A 385 -53.27 -136.08 -2.41
CA MET A 385 -54.58 -136.67 -2.16
C MET A 385 -55.22 -137.21 -3.44
N LEU A 386 -55.12 -136.49 -4.57
CA LEU A 386 -55.63 -136.94 -5.87
C LEU A 386 -54.92 -138.22 -6.35
N LEU A 387 -53.58 -138.28 -6.22
CA LEU A 387 -52.79 -139.48 -6.55
C LEU A 387 -53.21 -140.68 -5.71
N MET A 388 -53.34 -140.52 -4.38
CA MET A 388 -53.80 -141.61 -3.51
C MET A 388 -55.22 -142.07 -3.85
N GLN A 389 -56.13 -141.14 -4.19
CA GLN A 389 -57.48 -141.49 -4.65
C GLN A 389 -57.45 -142.28 -5.97
N GLN A 390 -56.50 -141.98 -6.85
CA GLN A 390 -56.32 -142.67 -8.13
C GLN A 390 -55.69 -144.06 -7.94
N GLU A 391 -54.73 -144.22 -7.02
CA GLU A 391 -54.16 -145.51 -6.62
C GLU A 391 -55.16 -146.45 -5.93
N LEU A 392 -56.13 -145.90 -5.18
CA LEU A 392 -57.22 -146.67 -4.56
C LEU A 392 -58.33 -147.08 -5.54
N ALA A 393 -58.35 -146.52 -6.74
CA ALA A 393 -59.33 -146.80 -7.79
C ALA A 393 -58.86 -147.83 -8.84
N THR A 394 -57.58 -148.22 -8.80
CA THR A 394 -56.97 -149.35 -9.54
C THR A 394 -56.81 -150.56 -8.64
#